data_AF-A0A9J6RFH6-F1
#
_entry.id   AF-A0A9J6RFH6-F1
#
_cell.length_a   1.000
_cell.length_b   1.000
_cell.length_c   1.000
_cell.angle_alpha   90.00
_cell.angle_beta   90.00
_cell.angle_gamma   90.00
#
_symmetry.space_group_name_H-M   'P 1'
#
loop_
_entity.id
_entity.type
_entity.pdbx_description
1 polymer ?
#
loop_
_entity_poly.entity_id
_entity_poly.type
_entity_poly.pdbx_seq_one_letter_code
_entity_poly.pdbx_strand_id
1 'polypeptide(L)'
;MTLSLSITFFIIIVVVVFIIWNTIYYRYNITPMSGMMISMVLGMGAGLTIGVIIGILLSGNLFYSTVLAMMIGIAIGFLSGIATGMIAVLDGIFAGLMGGMMGAMLGEMVATDHQDAIIRLLFLIFIGTIIILYCMMQQDIIKSKSWFSKPIVLLLFYIVIIVGYDQLGPIITTSQLSNSQNHQHTRNNVMITADEYSFSPIQTPLSVGEKIILTLNNQGKLEHHFEIVGLEVDMNEKHSGLHDDIELSNTVHLHSKPGEKAELSFTPLNPGSYRYSCSVPGHEDLGMTGVVEVGL
;
A
#
# COMPACT_ATOMS: atom_id res chain seq x y z
N MET A 1 -10.70 0.45 14.20
CA MET A 1 -9.53 -0.45 14.16
C MET A 1 -10.00 -1.84 14.50
N THR A 2 -9.52 -2.86 13.79
CA THR A 2 -9.87 -4.25 14.13
C THR A 2 -9.16 -4.68 15.40
N LEU A 3 -9.67 -5.74 16.03
CA LEU A 3 -8.99 -6.37 17.16
C LEU A 3 -7.56 -6.79 16.79
N SER A 4 -7.36 -7.36 15.60
CA SER A 4 -6.06 -7.83 15.12
C SER A 4 -5.07 -6.67 14.89
N LEU A 5 -5.52 -5.55 14.33
CA LEU A 5 -4.70 -4.33 14.19
C LEU A 5 -4.35 -3.70 15.54
N SER A 6 -5.26 -3.70 16.51
CA SER A 6 -4.95 -3.21 17.85
C SER A 6 -3.95 -4.12 18.57
N ILE A 7 -4.05 -5.44 18.38
CA ILE A 7 -3.11 -6.42 18.93
C ILE A 7 -1.72 -6.23 18.32
N THR A 8 -1.58 -6.00 17.01
CA THR A 8 -0.25 -5.77 16.39
C THR A 8 0.42 -4.54 16.97
N PHE A 9 -0.27 -3.41 17.05
CA PHE A 9 0.28 -2.20 17.69
C PHE A 9 0.70 -2.45 19.12
N PHE A 10 -0.15 -3.13 19.90
CA PHE A 10 0.15 -3.46 21.28
C PHE A 10 1.42 -4.33 21.39
N ILE A 11 1.55 -5.38 20.58
CA ILE A 11 2.73 -6.24 20.58
C ILE A 11 3.98 -5.46 20.17
N ILE A 12 3.92 -4.64 19.11
CA ILE A 12 5.07 -3.82 18.69
C ILE A 12 5.52 -2.91 19.83
N ILE A 13 4.61 -2.19 20.48
CA ILE A 13 4.93 -1.29 21.59
C ILE A 13 5.54 -2.07 22.76
N VAL A 14 4.92 -3.17 23.19
CA VAL A 14 5.41 -3.99 24.30
C VAL A 14 6.81 -4.52 24.02
N VAL A 15 7.05 -5.04 22.81
CA VAL A 15 8.34 -5.58 22.40
C VAL A 15 9.41 -4.49 22.34
N VAL A 16 9.12 -3.35 21.72
CA VAL A 16 10.05 -2.21 21.64
C VAL A 16 10.42 -1.72 23.04
N VAL A 17 9.43 -1.50 23.92
CA VAL A 17 9.65 -1.07 25.30
C VAL A 17 10.44 -2.11 26.08
N PHE A 18 10.15 -3.41 25.91
CA PHE A 18 10.87 -4.50 26.57
C PHE A 18 12.35 -4.53 26.16
N ILE A 19 12.67 -4.37 24.87
CA ILE A 19 14.06 -4.34 24.43
C ILE A 19 14.77 -3.09 24.96
N ILE A 20 14.17 -1.90 24.82
CA ILE A 20 14.75 -0.65 25.33
C ILE A 20 15.02 -0.75 26.84
N TRP A 21 14.06 -1.26 27.62
CA TRP A 21 14.22 -1.47 29.05
C TRP A 21 15.39 -2.40 29.36
N ASN A 22 15.50 -3.54 28.68
CA ASN A 22 16.63 -4.45 28.86
C ASN A 22 17.96 -3.82 28.45
N THR A 23 17.99 -3.04 27.36
CA THR A 23 19.20 -2.32 26.92
C THR A 23 19.65 -1.32 27.98
N ILE A 24 18.73 -0.58 28.61
CA ILE A 24 19.05 0.35 29.71
C ILE A 24 19.55 -0.41 30.94
N TYR A 25 18.87 -1.50 31.32
CA TYR A 25 19.21 -2.27 32.50
C TYR A 25 20.60 -2.92 32.40
N TYR A 26 20.95 -3.48 31.24
CA TYR A 26 22.23 -4.16 31.00
C TYR A 26 23.27 -3.26 30.30
N ARG A 27 23.10 -1.94 30.29
CA ARG A 27 23.91 -1.01 29.47
C ARG A 27 25.42 -1.14 29.64
N TYR A 28 25.90 -1.55 30.82
CA TYR A 28 27.33 -1.70 31.10
C TYR A 28 27.94 -3.01 30.57
N ASN A 29 27.10 -3.98 30.19
CA ASN A 29 27.51 -5.27 29.70
C ASN A 29 27.37 -5.39 28.17
N ILE A 30 26.74 -4.40 27.52
CA ILE A 30 26.50 -4.39 26.08
C ILE A 30 27.69 -3.78 25.36
N THR A 31 28.15 -4.43 24.30
CA THR A 31 29.24 -3.89 23.47
C THR A 31 28.76 -2.70 22.62
N PRO A 32 29.64 -1.75 22.27
CA PRO A 32 29.26 -0.63 21.39
C PRO A 32 28.70 -1.09 20.04
N MET A 33 29.19 -2.22 19.49
CA MET A 33 28.69 -2.79 18.24
C MET A 33 27.25 -3.31 18.39
N SER A 34 26.95 -4.05 19.46
CA SER A 34 25.59 -4.50 19.75
C SER A 34 24.65 -3.33 20.01
N GLY A 35 25.14 -2.25 20.64
CA GLY A 35 24.36 -1.04 20.86
C GLY A 35 23.89 -0.36 19.57
N MET A 36 24.76 -0.27 18.55
CA MET A 36 24.39 0.24 17.22
C MET A 36 23.31 -0.64 16.59
N MET A 37 23.53 -1.95 16.57
CA MET A 37 22.58 -2.93 16.00
C MET A 37 21.20 -2.87 16.68
N ILE A 38 21.13 -2.72 18.01
CA ILE A 38 19.86 -2.58 18.73
C ILE A 38 19.09 -1.35 18.25
N SER A 39 19.76 -0.20 18.16
CA SER A 39 19.12 1.05 17.73
C SER A 39 18.63 1.00 16.28
N MET A 40 19.43 0.40 15.39
CA MET A 40 19.12 0.23 13.98
C MET A 40 17.90 -0.70 13.79
N VAL A 41 17.92 -1.88 14.42
CA VAL A 41 16.85 -2.88 14.26
C VAL A 41 15.53 -2.37 14.83
N LEU A 42 15.55 -1.70 15.99
CA LEU A 42 14.34 -1.10 16.56
C LEU A 42 13.84 0.08 15.73
N GLY A 43 14.72 1.01 15.34
CA GLY A 43 14.35 2.17 14.53
C GLY A 43 13.78 1.77 13.17
N MET A 44 14.51 0.95 12.41
CA MET A 44 14.08 0.51 11.08
C MET A 44 12.90 -0.45 11.15
N GLY A 45 12.95 -1.47 12.02
CA GLY A 45 11.92 -2.50 12.08
C GLY A 45 10.57 -1.98 12.57
N ALA A 46 10.57 -1.20 13.66
CA ALA A 46 9.35 -0.57 14.16
C ALA A 46 8.90 0.58 13.25
N GLY A 47 9.83 1.38 12.73
CA GLY A 47 9.53 2.47 11.79
C GLY A 47 8.87 1.97 10.51
N LEU A 48 9.36 0.88 9.92
CA LEU A 48 8.81 0.29 8.71
C LEU A 48 7.44 -0.34 8.95
N THR A 49 7.28 -1.13 10.02
CA THR A 49 5.98 -1.76 10.34
C THR A 49 4.90 -0.75 10.69
N ILE A 50 5.21 0.21 11.57
CA ILE A 50 4.28 1.29 11.93
C ILE A 50 4.02 2.19 10.72
N GLY A 51 5.05 2.49 9.93
CA GLY A 51 4.95 3.31 8.71
C GLY A 51 3.99 2.72 7.69
N VAL A 52 4.05 1.41 7.43
CA VAL A 52 3.09 0.74 6.53
C VAL A 52 1.66 0.86 7.05
N ILE A 53 1.47 0.65 8.35
CA ILE A 53 0.13 0.77 8.94
C ILE A 53 -0.39 2.21 8.82
N ILE A 54 0.45 3.22 9.06
CA ILE A 54 0.11 4.64 8.91
C ILE A 54 -0.20 4.97 7.44
N GLY A 55 0.60 4.49 6.50
CA GLY A 55 0.39 4.68 5.06
C GLY A 55 -0.94 4.11 4.57
N ILE A 56 -1.33 2.95 5.10
CA ILE A 56 -2.64 2.33 4.80
C ILE A 56 -3.78 3.13 5.46
N LEU A 57 -3.64 3.54 6.72
CA LEU A 57 -4.67 4.27 7.48
C LEU A 57 -4.93 5.69 6.96
N LEU A 58 -3.92 6.36 6.41
CA LEU A 58 -3.97 7.73 5.90
C LEU A 58 -3.83 7.77 4.36
N SER A 59 -4.30 6.73 3.68
CA SER A 59 -4.27 6.64 2.22
C SER A 59 -4.92 7.88 1.58
N GLY A 60 -4.23 8.45 0.58
CA GLY A 60 -4.64 9.69 -0.09
C GLY A 60 -3.86 10.94 0.31
N ASN A 61 -2.98 10.87 1.32
CA ASN A 61 -2.04 11.96 1.61
C ASN A 61 -0.64 11.47 2.02
N LEU A 62 0.16 11.10 1.00
CA LEU A 62 1.55 10.64 1.14
C LEU A 62 2.43 11.54 2.00
N PHE A 63 2.22 12.85 1.92
CA PHE A 63 3.03 13.78 2.70
C PHE A 63 2.81 13.58 4.21
N TYR A 64 1.55 13.58 4.66
CA TYR A 64 1.25 13.43 6.09
C TYR A 64 1.59 12.04 6.63
N SER A 65 1.32 10.98 5.86
CA SER A 65 1.64 9.60 6.26
C SER A 65 3.15 9.42 6.43
N THR A 66 3.94 9.94 5.48
CA THR A 66 5.41 9.85 5.51
C THR A 66 6.00 10.67 6.65
N VAL A 67 5.56 11.91 6.85
CA VAL A 67 6.06 12.76 7.94
C VAL A 67 5.77 12.13 9.31
N LEU A 68 4.55 11.63 9.53
CA LEU A 68 4.21 11.00 10.80
C LEU A 68 5.02 9.71 11.05
N ALA A 69 5.18 8.87 10.03
CA ALA A 69 5.98 7.65 10.11
C ALA A 69 7.46 7.94 10.38
N MET A 70 8.04 8.96 9.73
CA MET A 70 9.41 9.40 9.99
C MET A 70 9.59 9.84 11.44
N MET A 71 8.67 10.65 11.98
CA MET A 71 8.78 11.13 13.36
C MET A 71 8.74 9.99 14.38
N ILE A 72 7.88 8.99 14.17
CA ILE A 72 7.80 7.81 15.03
C ILE A 72 9.06 6.95 14.92
N GLY A 73 9.55 6.71 13.70
CA GLY A 73 10.79 5.95 13.47
C GLY A 73 12.00 6.61 14.12
N ILE A 74 12.15 7.93 13.93
CA ILE A 74 13.22 8.73 14.56
C ILE A 74 13.13 8.66 16.09
N ALA A 75 11.92 8.79 16.65
CA ALA A 75 11.74 8.70 18.10
C ALA A 75 12.19 7.33 18.64
N ILE A 76 11.74 6.23 18.03
CA ILE A 76 12.11 4.87 18.46
C ILE A 76 13.62 4.63 18.32
N GLY A 77 14.22 5.06 17.21
CA GLY A 77 15.67 4.96 16.98
C GLY A 77 16.49 5.77 17.99
N PHE A 78 16.05 6.99 18.30
CA PHE A 78 16.69 7.84 19.30
C PHE A 78 16.59 7.25 20.72
N LEU A 79 15.39 6.83 21.14
CA LEU A 79 15.16 6.28 22.47
C LEU A 79 15.91 4.96 22.70
N SER A 80 16.09 4.15 21.66
CA SER A 80 16.85 2.90 21.76
C SER A 80 18.37 3.11 21.78
N GLY A 81 18.89 4.12 21.07
CA GLY A 81 20.32 4.44 21.04
C GLY A 81 20.85 5.16 22.29
N ILE A 82 20.01 5.92 23.01
CA ILE A 82 20.45 6.78 24.12
C ILE A 82 21.15 6.01 25.26
N ALA A 83 20.81 4.73 25.42
CA ALA A 83 21.35 3.88 26.47
C ALA A 83 22.78 3.39 26.20
N THR A 84 23.21 3.35 24.93
CA THR A 84 24.45 2.68 24.50
C THR A 84 25.52 3.65 23.98
N GLY A 85 25.12 4.81 23.43
CA GLY A 85 26.04 5.90 23.13
C GLY A 85 25.64 6.72 21.89
N MET A 86 26.39 7.80 21.63
CA MET A 86 26.06 8.76 20.56
C MET A 86 26.07 8.16 19.15
N ILE A 87 26.97 7.20 18.88
CA ILE A 87 27.04 6.54 17.57
C ILE A 87 25.77 5.71 17.31
N ALA A 88 25.28 5.00 18.34
CA ALA A 88 24.03 4.27 18.25
C ALA A 88 22.83 5.21 18.10
N VAL A 89 22.82 6.37 18.76
CA VAL A 89 21.76 7.37 18.55
C VAL A 89 21.71 7.83 17.09
N LEU A 90 22.85 8.14 16.48
CA LEU A 90 22.90 8.58 15.08
C LEU A 90 22.40 7.48 14.13
N ASP A 91 22.87 6.25 14.32
CA ASP A 91 22.46 5.12 13.49
C ASP A 91 20.95 4.83 13.64
N GLY A 92 20.44 4.87 14.87
CA GLY A 92 19.02 4.72 15.16
C GLY A 92 18.15 5.81 14.51
N ILE A 93 18.56 7.08 14.56
CA ILE A 93 17.82 8.19 13.92
C ILE A 93 17.74 7.97 12.40
N PHE A 94 18.87 7.69 11.74
CA PHE A 94 18.88 7.51 10.28
C PHE A 94 18.13 6.25 9.86
N ALA A 95 18.30 5.15 10.59
CA ALA A 95 17.58 3.90 10.36
C ALA A 95 16.06 4.08 10.56
N GLY A 96 15.66 4.81 11.61
CA GLY A 96 14.26 5.13 11.89
C GLY A 96 13.63 6.03 10.83
N LEU A 97 14.36 7.04 10.36
CA LEU A 97 13.93 7.90 9.25
C LEU A 97 13.72 7.09 7.97
N MET A 98 14.70 6.26 7.59
CA MET A 98 14.61 5.42 6.39
C MET A 98 13.49 4.39 6.50
N GLY A 99 13.36 3.73 7.65
CA GLY A 99 12.30 2.75 7.92
C GLY A 99 10.91 3.39 7.86
N GLY A 100 10.70 4.52 8.53
CA GLY A 100 9.42 5.23 8.54
C GLY A 100 9.00 5.70 7.15
N MET A 101 9.94 6.29 6.39
CA MET A 101 9.67 6.75 5.03
C MET A 101 9.31 5.60 4.08
N MET A 102 10.14 4.55 4.05
CA MET A 102 9.87 3.38 3.20
C MET A 102 8.58 2.67 3.61
N GLY A 103 8.28 2.61 4.90
CA GLY A 103 7.04 2.04 5.41
C GLY A 103 5.82 2.79 4.91
N ALA A 104 5.76 4.12 5.05
CA ALA A 104 4.62 4.90 4.59
C ALA A 104 4.39 4.78 3.08
N MET A 105 5.46 4.88 2.28
CA MET A 105 5.39 4.71 0.83
C MET A 105 4.89 3.32 0.44
N LEU A 106 5.39 2.26 1.08
CA LEU A 106 4.91 0.90 0.84
C LEU A 106 3.43 0.76 1.24
N GLY A 107 3.01 1.33 2.38
CA GLY A 107 1.62 1.26 2.83
C GLY A 107 0.63 1.89 1.86
N GLU A 108 1.00 3.00 1.23
CA GLU A 108 0.13 3.71 0.28
C GLU A 108 0.09 3.08 -1.11
N MET A 109 1.21 2.50 -1.57
CA MET A 109 1.29 1.86 -2.90
C MET A 109 0.64 0.47 -2.96
N VAL A 110 0.35 -0.14 -1.81
CA VAL A 110 -0.18 -1.50 -1.75
C VAL A 110 -1.67 -1.53 -2.08
N ALA A 111 -2.00 -2.38 -3.05
CA ALA A 111 -3.37 -2.64 -3.45
C ALA A 111 -4.22 -3.15 -2.26
N THR A 112 -5.48 -2.71 -2.21
CA THR A 112 -6.38 -2.89 -1.07
C THR A 112 -6.67 -4.36 -0.72
N ASP A 113 -6.54 -5.26 -1.70
CA ASP A 113 -6.67 -6.71 -1.58
C ASP A 113 -5.46 -7.38 -0.89
N HIS A 114 -4.29 -6.74 -0.92
CA HIS A 114 -3.04 -7.27 -0.38
C HIS A 114 -2.56 -6.57 0.90
N GLN A 115 -3.30 -5.58 1.41
CA GLN A 115 -2.93 -4.83 2.62
C GLN A 115 -2.78 -5.72 3.85
N ASP A 116 -3.68 -6.67 4.08
CA ASP A 116 -3.61 -7.60 5.21
C ASP A 116 -2.35 -8.47 5.13
N ALA A 117 -2.05 -9.02 3.95
CA ALA A 117 -0.90 -9.88 3.73
C ALA A 117 0.44 -9.16 3.99
N ILE A 118 0.57 -7.91 3.56
CA ILE A 118 1.80 -7.13 3.73
C ILE A 118 2.02 -6.73 5.19
N ILE A 119 0.96 -6.32 5.91
CA ILE A 119 1.09 -6.04 7.35
C ILE A 119 1.50 -7.31 8.10
N ARG A 120 0.87 -8.46 7.81
CA ARG A 120 1.26 -9.76 8.42
C ARG A 120 2.71 -10.09 8.19
N LEU A 121 3.15 -10.03 6.93
CA LEU A 121 4.50 -10.39 6.54
C LEU A 121 5.53 -9.52 7.27
N LEU A 122 5.34 -8.20 7.25
CA LEU A 122 6.28 -7.26 7.86
C LEU A 122 6.30 -7.37 9.39
N PHE A 123 5.14 -7.58 10.02
CA PHE A 123 5.07 -7.84 11.45
C PHE A 123 5.81 -9.13 11.84
N LEU A 124 5.64 -10.20 11.07
CA LEU A 124 6.36 -11.46 11.31
C LEU A 124 7.86 -11.29 11.13
N ILE A 125 8.32 -10.64 10.05
CA ILE A 125 9.74 -10.33 9.85
C ILE A 125 10.28 -9.52 11.03
N PHE A 126 9.54 -8.52 11.51
CA PHE A 126 9.94 -7.72 12.67
C PHE A 126 10.08 -8.56 13.94
N ILE A 127 9.13 -9.44 14.26
CA ILE A 127 9.27 -10.34 15.41
C ILE A 127 10.48 -11.26 15.24
N GLY A 128 10.72 -11.78 14.04
CA GLY A 128 11.89 -12.59 13.71
C GLY A 128 13.21 -11.86 13.96
N THR A 129 13.33 -10.61 13.50
CA THR A 129 14.55 -9.81 13.72
C THR A 129 14.75 -9.45 15.19
N ILE A 130 13.68 -9.19 15.94
CA ILE A 130 13.76 -8.97 17.39
C ILE A 130 14.24 -10.22 18.14
N ILE A 131 13.76 -11.41 17.76
CA ILE A 131 14.21 -12.66 18.37
C ILE A 131 15.73 -12.83 18.16
N ILE A 132 16.21 -12.60 16.94
CA ILE A 132 17.65 -12.65 16.62
C ILE A 132 18.42 -11.61 17.43
N LEU A 133 17.92 -10.38 17.49
CA LEU A 133 18.52 -9.29 18.26
C LEU A 133 18.64 -9.64 19.75
N TYR A 134 17.58 -10.21 20.34
CA TYR A 134 17.58 -10.60 21.73
C TYR A 134 18.62 -11.69 22.01
N CYS A 135 18.79 -12.65 21.11
CA CYS A 135 19.81 -13.69 21.25
C CYS A 135 21.23 -13.14 21.13
N MET A 136 21.47 -12.19 20.23
CA MET A 136 22.74 -11.48 20.14
C MET A 136 23.03 -10.72 21.44
N MET A 137 22.03 -10.00 21.98
CA MET A 137 22.16 -9.28 23.25
C MET A 137 22.46 -10.22 24.43
N GLN A 138 21.83 -11.40 24.47
CA GLN A 138 22.09 -12.40 25.51
C GLN A 138 23.52 -12.97 25.45
N GLN A 139 24.13 -13.07 24.27
CA GLN A 139 25.53 -13.50 24.15
C GLN A 139 26.50 -12.49 24.77
N ASP A 140 26.20 -11.20 24.68
CA ASP A 140 26.98 -10.15 25.31
C ASP A 140 26.81 -10.13 26.85
N ILE A 141 25.59 -10.35 27.34
CA ILE A 141 25.26 -10.29 28.78
C ILE A 141 25.71 -11.56 29.52
N ILE A 142 25.40 -12.74 28.98
CA ILE A 142 25.62 -14.04 29.62
C ILE A 142 26.62 -14.81 28.78
N LYS A 143 27.89 -14.84 29.21
CA LYS A 143 28.98 -15.63 28.57
C LYS A 143 28.76 -17.16 28.59
N SER A 144 27.60 -17.65 29.02
CA SER A 144 27.25 -19.07 29.15
C SER A 144 26.12 -19.44 28.19
N LYS A 145 26.23 -20.63 27.56
CA LYS A 145 25.27 -21.21 26.61
C LYS A 145 23.93 -21.53 27.28
N SER A 146 23.06 -20.51 27.41
CA SER A 146 21.65 -20.68 27.79
C SER A 146 20.89 -21.52 26.76
N TRP A 147 19.84 -22.23 27.17
CA TRP A 147 19.01 -23.06 26.27
C TRP A 147 18.34 -22.24 25.15
N PHE A 148 18.10 -20.94 25.39
CA PHE A 148 17.61 -19.95 24.40
C PHE A 148 18.64 -19.54 23.33
N SER A 149 19.91 -19.97 23.45
CA SER A 149 20.92 -19.72 22.43
C SER A 149 20.90 -20.77 21.32
N LYS A 150 20.03 -21.78 21.39
CA LYS A 150 19.91 -22.81 20.34
C LYS A 150 18.95 -22.30 19.25
N PRO A 151 19.42 -22.16 17.99
CA PRO A 151 18.61 -21.60 16.90
C PRO A 151 17.30 -22.40 16.65
N ILE A 152 17.29 -23.71 16.95
CA ILE A 152 16.10 -24.56 16.84
C ILE A 152 14.94 -24.13 17.77
N VAL A 153 15.23 -23.70 19.00
CA VAL A 153 14.17 -23.36 19.98
C VAL A 153 13.49 -22.05 19.60
N LEU A 154 14.26 -21.10 19.08
CA LEU A 154 13.76 -19.82 18.58
C LEU A 154 12.91 -19.99 17.32
N LEU A 155 13.33 -20.88 16.43
CA LEU A 155 12.58 -21.20 15.23
C LEU A 155 11.23 -21.86 15.56
N LEU A 156 11.19 -22.76 16.55
CA LEU A 156 9.94 -23.31 17.08
C LEU A 156 9.03 -22.23 17.68
N PHE A 157 9.58 -21.32 18.47
CA PHE A 157 8.81 -20.20 19.05
C PHE A 157 8.24 -19.27 17.97
N TYR A 158 9.04 -18.96 16.94
CA TYR A 158 8.61 -18.16 15.80
C TYR A 158 7.46 -18.84 15.02
N ILE A 159 7.53 -20.15 14.80
CA ILE A 159 6.44 -20.92 14.17
C ILE A 159 5.16 -20.86 15.00
N VAL A 160 5.25 -20.96 16.33
CA VAL A 160 4.09 -20.83 17.22
C VAL A 160 3.46 -19.45 17.10
N ILE A 161 4.26 -18.37 17.00
CA ILE A 161 3.74 -17.01 16.80
C ILE A 161 3.03 -16.89 15.45
N ILE A 162 3.59 -17.45 14.36
CA ILE A 162 2.94 -17.44 13.04
C ILE A 162 1.57 -18.11 13.12
N VAL A 163 1.52 -19.33 13.65
CA VAL A 163 0.28 -20.12 13.75
C VAL A 163 -0.74 -19.42 14.65
N GLY A 164 -0.30 -18.88 15.79
CA GLY A 164 -1.17 -18.14 16.71
C GLY A 164 -1.71 -16.84 16.11
N TYR A 165 -0.89 -16.14 15.32
CA TYR A 165 -1.29 -14.91 14.67
C TYR A 165 -2.29 -15.15 13.54
N ASP A 166 -2.16 -16.25 12.80
CA ASP A 166 -3.10 -16.59 11.72
C ASP A 166 -4.55 -16.77 12.23
N GLN A 167 -4.70 -17.24 13.47
CA GLN A 167 -5.99 -17.41 14.13
C GLN A 167 -6.69 -16.08 14.49
N LEU A 168 -6.00 -14.93 14.43
CA LEU A 168 -6.54 -13.64 14.90
C LEU A 168 -7.51 -12.96 13.92
N GLY A 169 -7.94 -13.64 12.84
CA GLY A 169 -8.86 -13.07 11.85
C GLY A 169 -8.24 -11.90 11.06
N PRO A 170 -9.01 -11.22 10.18
CA PRO A 170 -8.48 -10.16 9.32
C PRO A 170 -8.07 -8.89 10.10
N ILE A 171 -6.92 -8.31 9.73
CA ILE A 171 -6.34 -7.09 10.30
C ILE A 171 -7.11 -5.86 9.83
N ILE A 172 -7.70 -5.89 8.65
CA ILE A 172 -8.56 -4.82 8.16
C ILE A 172 -9.93 -5.44 7.94
N THR A 173 -10.89 -5.06 8.78
CA THR A 173 -12.29 -5.31 8.51
C THR A 173 -12.63 -4.28 7.44
N THR A 174 -12.74 -4.72 6.19
CA THR A 174 -13.61 -4.05 5.24
C THR A 174 -14.94 -3.93 5.95
N SER A 175 -15.26 -2.73 6.44
CA SER A 175 -16.57 -2.41 6.96
C SER A 175 -17.54 -2.46 5.79
N GLN A 176 -17.92 -3.67 5.39
CA GLN A 176 -19.27 -3.89 4.90
C GLN A 176 -20.16 -3.55 6.10
N LEU A 177 -20.61 -2.31 6.13
CA LEU A 177 -21.95 -2.01 6.62
C LEU A 177 -22.90 -2.88 5.79
N SER A 178 -23.10 -4.11 6.24
CA SER A 178 -24.32 -4.86 5.95
C SER A 178 -25.45 -4.14 6.66
N ASN A 179 -25.92 -3.05 6.05
CA ASN A 179 -27.32 -2.71 6.20
C ASN A 179 -28.04 -3.40 5.05
N SER A 180 -28.96 -4.29 5.43
CA SER A 180 -29.81 -5.05 4.54
C SER A 180 -30.60 -4.13 3.63
N GLN A 181 -30.17 -3.93 2.39
CA GLN A 181 -31.00 -3.95 1.19
C GLN A 181 -30.14 -4.36 -0.01
N ASN A 182 -30.71 -5.27 -0.78
CA ASN A 182 -30.10 -6.06 -1.81
C ASN A 182 -29.96 -5.23 -3.10
N HIS A 183 -28.83 -4.54 -3.31
CA HIS A 183 -28.37 -4.10 -4.63
C HIS A 183 -26.83 -4.04 -4.64
N GLN A 184 -26.21 -5.07 -5.23
CA GLN A 184 -24.82 -4.99 -5.66
C GLN A 184 -24.71 -3.88 -6.71
N HIS A 185 -24.16 -2.73 -6.33
CA HIS A 185 -23.46 -1.89 -7.30
C HIS A 185 -22.00 -2.31 -7.27
N THR A 186 -21.69 -3.35 -8.03
CA THR A 186 -20.35 -3.61 -8.54
C THR A 186 -19.88 -2.33 -9.23
N ARG A 187 -18.87 -1.63 -8.70
CA ARG A 187 -18.24 -0.56 -9.49
C ARG A 187 -17.45 -1.24 -10.58
N ASN A 188 -17.99 -1.23 -11.80
CA ASN A 188 -17.30 -1.73 -12.98
C ASN A 188 -16.27 -0.68 -13.41
N ASN A 189 -15.09 -0.74 -12.80
CA ASN A 189 -13.95 0.07 -13.19
C ASN A 189 -13.28 -0.57 -14.39
N VAL A 190 -13.22 0.16 -15.50
CA VAL A 190 -12.69 -0.31 -16.78
C VAL A 190 -11.47 0.53 -17.10
N MET A 191 -10.32 -0.10 -17.26
CA MET A 191 -9.07 0.59 -17.56
C MET A 191 -8.62 0.29 -18.98
N ILE A 192 -8.42 1.35 -19.77
CA ILE A 192 -7.87 1.28 -21.11
C ILE A 192 -6.53 2.00 -21.09
N THR A 193 -5.47 1.28 -21.44
CA THR A 193 -4.13 1.84 -21.57
C THR A 193 -3.91 2.29 -23.01
N ALA A 194 -3.51 3.54 -23.18
CA ALA A 194 -3.06 4.08 -24.44
C ALA A 194 -1.53 4.07 -24.49
N ASP A 195 -1.01 3.55 -25.58
CA ASP A 195 0.40 3.65 -25.98
C ASP A 195 0.45 4.22 -27.41
N GLU A 196 1.63 4.39 -28.00
CA GLU A 196 1.74 4.99 -29.32
C GLU A 196 0.92 4.24 -30.38
N TYR A 197 -0.13 4.90 -30.85
CA TYR A 197 -1.07 4.43 -31.88
C TYR A 197 -1.81 3.13 -31.54
N SER A 198 -1.90 2.76 -30.26
CA SER A 198 -2.58 1.52 -29.85
C SER A 198 -3.31 1.64 -28.51
N PHE A 199 -4.35 0.83 -28.35
CA PHE A 199 -5.09 0.66 -27.10
C PHE A 199 -4.96 -0.77 -26.58
N SER A 200 -4.92 -0.90 -25.26
CA SER A 200 -4.93 -2.19 -24.57
C SER A 200 -5.92 -2.16 -23.39
N PRO A 201 -6.88 -3.10 -23.31
CA PRO A 201 -7.17 -4.15 -24.29
C PRO A 201 -7.95 -3.62 -25.52
N ILE A 202 -7.76 -4.25 -26.69
CA ILE A 202 -8.47 -3.88 -27.93
C ILE A 202 -9.97 -4.20 -27.84
N GLN A 203 -10.34 -5.23 -27.08
CA GLN A 203 -11.73 -5.62 -26.83
C GLN A 203 -12.04 -5.46 -25.35
N THR A 204 -13.09 -4.73 -25.02
CA THR A 204 -13.48 -4.43 -23.64
C THR A 204 -14.95 -4.77 -23.41
N PRO A 205 -15.27 -5.79 -22.59
CA PRO A 205 -16.65 -6.14 -22.27
C PRO A 205 -17.23 -5.18 -21.23
N LEU A 206 -18.45 -4.69 -21.47
CA LEU A 206 -19.25 -3.85 -20.58
C LEU A 206 -20.65 -4.46 -20.41
N SER A 207 -21.39 -4.05 -19.38
CA SER A 207 -22.78 -4.46 -19.15
C SER A 207 -23.73 -3.29 -19.37
N VAL A 208 -24.91 -3.55 -19.95
CA VAL A 208 -26.00 -2.56 -20.04
C VAL A 208 -26.53 -2.21 -18.65
N GLY A 209 -26.84 -0.93 -18.41
CA GLY A 209 -27.53 -0.47 -17.20
C GLY A 209 -26.66 -0.41 -15.94
N GLU A 210 -25.39 -0.83 -16.02
CA GLU A 210 -24.44 -0.73 -14.92
C GLU A 210 -23.63 0.57 -15.03
N LYS A 211 -23.44 1.26 -13.91
CA LYS A 211 -22.58 2.46 -13.86
C LYS A 211 -21.11 2.04 -14.00
N ILE A 212 -20.47 2.52 -15.05
CA ILE A 212 -19.09 2.23 -15.41
C ILE A 212 -18.23 3.45 -15.06
N ILE A 213 -17.01 3.20 -14.59
CA ILE A 213 -15.96 4.22 -14.48
C ILE A 213 -14.87 3.82 -15.46
N LEU A 214 -14.75 4.56 -16.55
CA LEU A 214 -13.73 4.34 -17.56
C LEU A 214 -12.51 5.21 -17.27
N THR A 215 -11.35 4.58 -17.09
CA THR A 215 -10.06 5.24 -16.91
C THR A 215 -9.20 5.04 -18.15
N LEU A 216 -8.83 6.14 -18.81
CA LEU A 216 -7.81 6.17 -19.86
C LEU A 216 -6.44 6.45 -19.24
N ASN A 217 -5.52 5.49 -19.32
CA ASN A 217 -4.16 5.62 -18.82
C ASN A 217 -3.18 5.79 -19.98
N ASN A 218 -2.59 6.98 -20.14
CA ASN A 218 -1.66 7.25 -21.22
C ASN A 218 -0.22 6.92 -20.80
N GLN A 219 0.31 5.81 -21.30
CA GLN A 219 1.71 5.39 -21.10
C GLN A 219 2.63 5.81 -22.25
N GLY A 220 2.08 6.35 -23.33
CA GLY A 220 2.82 6.84 -24.48
C GLY A 220 3.45 8.22 -24.25
N LYS A 221 4.21 8.65 -25.26
CA LYS A 221 4.89 9.96 -25.34
C LYS A 221 4.06 11.02 -26.04
N LEU A 222 2.94 10.62 -26.67
CA LEU A 222 2.00 11.51 -27.37
C LEU A 222 0.70 11.64 -26.55
N GLU A 223 -0.05 12.71 -26.78
CA GLU A 223 -1.39 12.83 -26.23
C GLU A 223 -2.35 11.85 -26.91
N HIS A 224 -3.32 11.35 -26.14
CA HIS A 224 -4.29 10.39 -26.63
C HIS A 224 -5.69 10.77 -26.20
N HIS A 225 -6.60 10.69 -27.15
CA HIS A 225 -8.03 10.79 -26.91
C HIS A 225 -8.65 9.40 -26.93
N PHE A 226 -9.77 9.24 -26.25
CA PHE A 226 -10.59 8.06 -26.33
C PHE A 226 -12.04 8.47 -26.58
N GLU A 227 -12.60 8.00 -27.69
CA GLU A 227 -13.95 8.35 -28.11
C GLU A 227 -14.73 7.11 -28.52
N ILE A 228 -15.92 6.88 -27.94
CA ILE A 228 -16.82 5.78 -28.36
C ILE A 228 -17.88 6.33 -29.31
N VAL A 229 -17.94 5.77 -30.52
CA VAL A 229 -18.89 6.21 -31.55
C VAL A 229 -20.22 5.48 -31.41
N GLY A 230 -21.31 6.24 -31.28
CA GLY A 230 -22.68 5.73 -31.35
C GLY A 230 -23.21 5.03 -30.09
N LEU A 231 -22.46 5.05 -28.98
CA LEU A 231 -22.92 4.52 -27.69
C LEU A 231 -23.82 5.55 -26.99
N GLU A 232 -25.07 5.17 -26.74
CA GLU A 232 -25.98 5.97 -25.91
C GLU A 232 -25.71 5.70 -24.42
N VAL A 233 -25.52 6.77 -23.66
CA VAL A 233 -25.07 6.73 -22.27
C VAL A 233 -25.85 7.72 -21.40
N ASP A 234 -26.04 7.35 -20.14
CA ASP A 234 -26.50 8.26 -19.08
C ASP A 234 -25.32 8.74 -18.22
N MET A 235 -25.23 10.07 -18.05
CA MET A 235 -24.08 10.81 -17.50
C MET A 235 -24.53 11.67 -16.30
N ASN A 236 -24.92 11.02 -15.20
CA ASN A 236 -25.51 11.71 -14.04
C ASN A 236 -24.51 12.41 -13.08
N GLU A 237 -23.20 12.42 -13.35
CA GLU A 237 -22.21 13.09 -12.49
C GLU A 237 -21.12 13.82 -13.29
N LYS A 238 -21.02 15.15 -13.14
CA LYS A 238 -19.87 15.95 -13.62
C LYS A 238 -18.72 15.81 -12.62
N HIS A 239 -17.58 15.24 -13.04
CA HIS A 239 -16.34 15.27 -12.28
C HIS A 239 -15.34 16.28 -12.86
N SER A 240 -14.61 16.90 -11.93
CA SER A 240 -13.69 18.02 -12.12
C SER A 240 -12.45 17.63 -12.92
N GLY A 241 -12.21 18.33 -14.03
CA GLY A 241 -11.01 18.19 -14.86
C GLY A 241 -11.17 18.65 -16.31
N LEU A 242 -12.41 18.86 -16.78
CA LEU A 242 -12.67 19.35 -18.14
C LEU A 242 -12.46 20.86 -18.26
N HIS A 243 -11.39 21.25 -18.96
CA HIS A 243 -11.30 22.54 -19.62
C HIS A 243 -11.83 22.40 -21.06
N ASP A 244 -12.77 23.27 -21.38
CA ASP A 244 -13.38 23.60 -22.68
C ASP A 244 -14.24 22.54 -23.41
N ASP A 245 -15.40 23.04 -23.86
CA ASP A 245 -16.37 22.47 -24.78
C ASP A 245 -17.21 21.25 -24.34
N ILE A 246 -17.98 21.43 -23.26
CA ILE A 246 -19.21 20.62 -23.06
C ILE A 246 -20.34 21.27 -23.86
N GLU A 247 -20.36 21.00 -25.16
CA GLU A 247 -21.66 20.85 -25.83
C GLU A 247 -22.31 19.56 -25.36
N LEU A 248 -23.63 19.59 -25.36
CA LEU A 248 -24.56 18.57 -24.92
C LEU A 248 -24.47 17.30 -25.79
N SER A 249 -23.36 16.57 -25.76
CA SER A 249 -23.23 15.28 -26.42
C SER A 249 -23.28 14.16 -25.40
N ASN A 250 -24.22 13.24 -25.54
CA ASN A 250 -24.22 11.93 -24.86
C ASN A 250 -23.09 11.05 -25.42
N THR A 251 -21.88 11.59 -25.58
CA THR A 251 -20.72 10.91 -26.15
C THR A 251 -19.67 10.70 -25.07
N VAL A 252 -19.04 9.54 -25.10
CA VAL A 252 -17.93 9.19 -24.20
C VAL A 252 -16.65 9.71 -24.85
N HIS A 253 -16.10 10.80 -24.33
CA HIS A 253 -14.82 11.37 -24.77
C HIS A 253 -13.89 11.64 -23.59
N LEU A 254 -12.65 11.17 -23.68
CA LEU A 254 -11.58 11.39 -22.70
C LEU A 254 -10.33 11.92 -23.40
N HIS A 255 -9.68 12.88 -22.78
CA HIS A 255 -8.37 13.41 -23.21
C HIS A 255 -7.33 13.11 -22.12
N SER A 256 -6.18 12.54 -22.50
CA SER A 256 -5.07 12.29 -21.58
C SER A 256 -3.72 12.65 -22.18
N LYS A 257 -2.92 13.44 -21.44
CA LYS A 257 -1.55 13.81 -21.78
C LYS A 257 -0.57 12.66 -21.47
N PRO A 258 0.66 12.70 -22.02
CA PRO A 258 1.69 11.70 -21.72
C PRO A 258 1.91 11.49 -20.22
N GLY A 259 1.77 10.26 -19.74
CA GLY A 259 1.95 9.89 -18.33
C GLY A 259 0.78 10.21 -17.40
N GLU A 260 -0.32 10.77 -17.91
CA GLU A 260 -1.52 11.12 -17.13
C GLU A 260 -2.65 10.08 -17.27
N LYS A 261 -3.63 10.18 -16.37
CA LYS A 261 -4.87 9.41 -16.40
C LYS A 261 -6.07 10.35 -16.49
N ALA A 262 -7.07 9.96 -17.27
CA ALA A 262 -8.35 10.65 -17.37
C ALA A 262 -9.49 9.67 -17.07
N GLU A 263 -10.53 10.13 -16.36
CA GLU A 263 -11.63 9.28 -15.91
C GLU A 263 -12.99 9.86 -16.26
N LEU A 264 -13.92 9.01 -16.71
CA LEU A 264 -15.30 9.37 -17.02
C LEU A 264 -16.24 8.27 -16.54
N SER A 265 -17.32 8.66 -15.87
CA SER A 265 -18.35 7.72 -15.42
C SER A 265 -19.62 7.85 -16.25
N PHE A 266 -20.12 6.71 -16.73
CA PHE A 266 -21.29 6.63 -17.59
C PHE A 266 -22.02 5.31 -17.43
N THR A 267 -23.29 5.26 -17.86
CA THR A 267 -24.11 4.04 -17.87
C THR A 267 -24.55 3.72 -19.29
N PRO A 268 -24.11 2.61 -19.92
CA PRO A 268 -24.58 2.19 -21.23
C PRO A 268 -26.07 1.88 -21.22
N LEU A 269 -26.81 2.41 -22.19
CA LEU A 269 -28.27 2.23 -22.25
C LEU A 269 -28.70 1.06 -23.14
N ASN A 270 -27.89 0.70 -24.13
CA ASN A 270 -28.24 -0.31 -25.13
C ASN A 270 -27.11 -1.35 -25.29
N PRO A 271 -27.44 -2.65 -25.45
CA PRO A 271 -26.45 -3.68 -25.77
C PRO A 271 -25.98 -3.53 -27.23
N GLY A 272 -24.74 -3.89 -27.51
CA GLY A 272 -24.19 -3.78 -28.86
C GLY A 272 -22.67 -3.81 -28.90
N SER A 273 -22.12 -3.81 -30.12
CA SER A 273 -20.69 -3.67 -30.35
C SER A 273 -20.41 -2.26 -30.85
N TYR A 274 -19.62 -1.51 -30.08
CA TYR A 274 -19.32 -0.10 -30.33
C TYR A 274 -17.84 0.08 -30.57
N ARG A 275 -17.49 0.73 -31.66
CA ARG A 275 -16.09 1.05 -31.96
C ARG A 275 -15.67 2.28 -31.18
N TYR A 276 -14.43 2.26 -30.70
CA TYR A 276 -13.77 3.44 -30.17
C TYR A 276 -12.47 3.73 -30.93
N SER A 277 -12.09 5.00 -31.00
CA SER A 277 -10.86 5.45 -31.65
C SER A 277 -10.25 6.66 -30.93
N CYS A 278 -8.99 6.94 -31.27
CA CYS A 278 -8.31 8.15 -30.85
C CYS A 278 -8.58 9.28 -31.84
N SER A 279 -9.30 10.33 -31.42
CA SER A 279 -9.63 11.49 -32.27
C SER A 279 -8.49 12.47 -32.53
N VAL A 280 -7.27 12.18 -32.05
CA VAL A 280 -6.06 12.94 -32.43
C VAL A 280 -5.77 12.73 -33.92
N PRO A 281 -5.58 13.80 -34.72
CA PRO A 281 -5.38 13.71 -36.16
C PRO A 281 -4.28 12.70 -36.57
N GLY A 282 -4.63 11.76 -37.44
CA GLY A 282 -3.71 10.73 -37.96
C GLY A 282 -3.49 9.51 -37.06
N HIS A 283 -3.91 9.54 -35.78
CA HIS A 283 -3.72 8.39 -34.88
C HIS A 283 -4.66 7.22 -35.23
N GLU A 284 -5.91 7.51 -35.59
CA GLU A 284 -6.85 6.51 -36.08
C GLU A 284 -6.39 5.86 -37.39
N ASP A 285 -5.84 6.65 -38.32
CA ASP A 285 -5.30 6.17 -39.60
C ASP A 285 -4.11 5.21 -39.41
N LEU A 286 -3.40 5.34 -38.29
CA LEU A 286 -2.31 4.46 -37.87
C LEU A 286 -2.80 3.22 -37.11
N GLY A 287 -4.11 3.04 -36.97
CA GLY A 287 -4.74 1.84 -36.41
C GLY A 287 -5.17 1.95 -34.94
N MET A 288 -5.13 3.14 -34.35
CA MET A 288 -5.48 3.37 -32.93
C MET A 288 -6.98 3.27 -32.66
N THR A 289 -7.48 2.04 -32.64
CA THR A 289 -8.90 1.70 -32.60
C THR A 289 -9.14 0.45 -31.75
N GLY A 290 -10.35 0.32 -31.23
CA GLY A 290 -10.79 -0.90 -30.54
C GLY A 290 -12.30 -1.01 -30.49
N VAL A 291 -12.78 -2.01 -29.77
CA VAL A 291 -14.20 -2.36 -29.69
C VAL A 291 -14.61 -2.55 -28.23
N VAL A 292 -15.72 -1.93 -27.87
CA VAL A 292 -16.46 -2.22 -26.64
C VAL A 292 -17.62 -3.17 -26.99
N GLU A 293 -17.75 -4.27 -26.27
CA GLU A 293 -18.91 -5.16 -26.35
C GLU A 293 -19.80 -4.95 -25.13
N VAL A 294 -20.98 -4.39 -25.34
CA VAL A 294 -21.97 -4.18 -24.27
C VAL A 294 -22.93 -5.36 -24.26
N GLY A 295 -22.77 -6.23 -23.28
CA GLY A 295 -23.62 -7.39 -23.00
C GLY A 295 -24.80 -7.09 -22.09
N LEU A 296 -25.78 -7.99 -22.09
CA LEU A 296 -26.94 -7.96 -21.19
C LEU A 296 -26.61 -8.46 -19.78
#